data_AF-A0A821Z7H7-F1
#
_entry.id   AF-A0A821Z7H7-F1
#
_cell.length_a   1.000
_cell.length_b   1.000
_cell.length_c   1.000
_cell.angle_alpha   90.00
_cell.angle_beta   90.00
_cell.angle_gamma   90.00
#
_symmetry.space_group_name_H-M   'P 1'
#
loop_
_entity.id
_entity.type
_entity.pdbx_description
1 polymer ?
#
loop_
_entity_poly.entity_id
_entity_poly.type
_entity_poly.pdbx_seq_one_letter_code
_entity_poly.pdbx_strand_id
1 'polypeptide(L)'
;MRKPAQIKQRVIFARDHQYWTTEWNNVIWSDEAHFEVLNRKNGSLVRRLKSEYNEPCNFVPRVQGGGRGSLVVYTGRANGPSYIKIIQDALPDFIEGAFGQTNTNWVFMQDNAPPHKSKFARRWLKDNNFRLLNWPASSPDLNPIENLWDYFDKEFRRLKPTNVRQLQTMIEDLWKSVTCQQCQKLVDSMPRRVKQCVLARGGTFSKY
;
A
#
# COMPACT_ATOMS: atom_id res chain seq x y z
N MET A 1 -17.16 12.37 -2.86
CA MET A 1 -17.75 12.00 -1.55
C MET A 1 -17.87 10.47 -1.51
N ARG A 2 -17.62 9.80 -0.37
CA ARG A 2 -17.72 8.32 -0.28
C ARG A 2 -19.19 7.88 -0.39
N LYS A 3 -19.43 6.74 -1.03
CA LYS A 3 -20.78 6.15 -1.15
C LYS A 3 -21.24 5.60 0.22
N PRO A 4 -22.55 5.59 0.54
CA PRO A 4 -23.06 5.08 1.82
C PRO A 4 -22.60 3.65 2.15
N ALA A 5 -22.57 2.76 1.16
CA ALA A 5 -22.07 1.39 1.32
C ALA A 5 -20.59 1.34 1.76
N GLN A 6 -19.76 2.26 1.26
CA GLN A 6 -18.34 2.34 1.64
C GLN A 6 -18.19 2.83 3.08
N ILE A 7 -18.99 3.80 3.50
CA ILE A 7 -19.01 4.31 4.88
C ILE A 7 -19.40 3.17 5.84
N LYS A 8 -20.45 2.41 5.50
CA LYS A 8 -20.87 1.25 6.31
C LYS A 8 -19.74 0.22 6.46
N GLN A 9 -19.07 -0.14 5.36
CA GLN A 9 -17.97 -1.10 5.39
C GLN A 9 -16.78 -0.60 6.24
N ARG A 10 -16.48 0.70 6.20
CA ARG A 10 -15.44 1.32 7.02
C ARG A 10 -15.77 1.25 8.51
N VAL A 11 -17.03 1.48 8.89
CA VAL A 11 -17.46 1.35 10.29
C VAL A 11 -17.35 -0.10 10.77
N ILE A 12 -17.77 -1.06 9.94
CA ILE A 12 -17.64 -2.50 10.26
C ILE A 12 -16.16 -2.84 10.47
N PHE A 13 -15.31 -2.56 9.49
CA PHE A 13 -13.87 -2.79 9.59
C PHE A 13 -13.28 -2.15 10.86
N ALA A 14 -13.60 -0.88 11.12
CA ALA A 14 -13.03 -0.19 12.27
C ALA A 14 -13.50 -0.77 13.61
N ARG A 15 -14.75 -1.23 13.71
CA ARG A 15 -15.27 -1.88 14.93
C ARG A 15 -14.70 -3.27 15.14
N ASP A 16 -14.57 -4.06 14.08
CA ASP A 16 -14.03 -5.42 14.15
C ASP A 16 -12.57 -5.42 14.62
N HIS A 17 -11.83 -4.36 14.34
CA HIS A 17 -10.39 -4.24 14.65
C HIS A 17 -10.08 -3.16 15.70
N GLN A 18 -11.08 -2.64 16.42
CA GLN A 18 -10.89 -1.50 17.34
C GLN A 18 -9.98 -1.81 18.55
N TYR A 19 -9.85 -3.09 18.88
CA TYR A 19 -9.02 -3.57 20.00
C TYR A 19 -7.70 -4.18 19.54
N TRP A 20 -7.44 -4.23 18.23
CA TRP A 20 -6.16 -4.69 17.71
C TRP A 20 -5.04 -3.71 18.06
N THR A 21 -3.95 -4.26 18.56
CA THR A 21 -2.71 -3.56 18.90
C THR A 21 -1.54 -4.25 18.20
N THR A 22 -0.94 -5.27 18.82
CA THR A 22 0.20 -6.02 18.26
C THR A 22 -0.20 -6.88 17.07
N GLU A 23 -1.50 -7.19 16.91
CA GLU A 23 -2.04 -7.91 15.76
C GLU A 23 -1.74 -7.20 14.44
N TRP A 24 -1.64 -5.86 14.44
CA TRP A 24 -1.26 -5.09 13.25
C TRP A 24 0.14 -5.43 12.72
N ASN A 25 1.03 -5.96 13.58
CA ASN A 25 2.35 -6.43 13.16
C ASN A 25 2.30 -7.71 12.32
N ASN A 26 1.17 -8.41 12.33
CA ASN A 26 0.94 -9.58 11.47
C ASN A 26 0.29 -9.23 10.13
N VAL A 27 -0.02 -7.95 9.89
CA VAL A 27 -0.57 -7.51 8.61
C VAL A 27 0.56 -7.18 7.64
N ILE A 28 0.54 -7.85 6.49
CA ILE A 28 1.39 -7.52 5.35
C ILE A 28 0.68 -6.44 4.56
N TRP A 29 1.20 -5.22 4.65
CA TRP A 29 0.65 -4.07 3.95
C TRP A 29 1.16 -4.04 2.50
N SER A 30 0.25 -3.85 1.55
CA SER A 30 0.58 -3.58 0.14
C SER A 30 -0.25 -2.42 -0.38
N ASP A 31 0.30 -1.71 -1.36
CA ASP A 31 -0.35 -0.62 -2.08
C ASP A 31 0.35 -0.43 -3.42
N GLU A 32 -0.30 0.25 -4.37
CA GLU A 32 0.32 0.68 -5.61
C GLU A 32 0.29 2.20 -5.73
N ALA A 33 1.43 2.81 -6.02
CA ALA A 33 1.49 4.21 -6.42
C ALA A 33 1.96 4.34 -7.86
N HIS A 34 1.41 5.36 -8.52
CA HIS A 34 1.79 5.76 -9.86
C HIS A 34 2.31 7.21 -9.86
N PHE A 35 3.44 7.41 -10.52
CA PHE A 35 4.11 8.70 -10.63
C PHE A 35 4.37 9.05 -12.09
N GLU A 36 4.08 10.29 -12.47
CA GLU A 36 4.39 10.84 -13.79
C GLU A 36 5.40 11.99 -13.68
N VAL A 37 6.32 12.08 -14.65
CA VAL A 37 7.19 13.24 -14.85
C VAL A 37 6.61 14.10 -15.96
N LEU A 38 6.10 15.28 -15.62
CA LEU A 38 5.57 16.27 -16.55
C LEU A 38 6.62 17.33 -16.83
N ASN A 39 7.14 17.37 -18.06
CA ASN A 39 8.05 18.43 -18.50
C ASN A 39 7.28 19.69 -18.84
N ARG A 40 7.53 20.80 -18.13
CA ARG A 40 6.96 22.13 -18.39
C ARG A 40 8.07 23.10 -18.78
N LYS A 41 7.70 24.22 -19.41
CA LYS A 41 8.62 25.29 -19.81
C LYS A 41 9.49 25.82 -18.65
N ASN A 42 9.03 25.69 -17.39
CA ASN A 42 9.73 26.14 -16.18
C ASN A 42 10.30 24.98 -15.34
N GLY A 43 10.50 23.80 -15.93
CA GLY A 43 11.06 22.61 -15.28
C GLY A 43 10.09 21.42 -15.21
N SER A 44 10.58 20.31 -14.65
CA SER A 44 9.81 19.06 -14.53
C SER A 44 9.01 19.01 -13.23
N LEU A 45 7.81 18.46 -13.28
CA LEU A 45 6.92 18.22 -12.14
C LEU A 45 6.65 16.74 -12.00
N VAL A 46 6.90 16.18 -10.80
CA VAL A 46 6.43 14.82 -10.47
C VAL A 46 5.05 14.91 -9.84
N ARG A 47 4.09 14.12 -10.35
CA ARG A 47 2.76 14.01 -9.76
C ARG A 47 2.45 12.56 -9.43
N ARG A 48 2.06 12.30 -8.17
CA ARG A 48 1.35 11.08 -7.79
C ARG A 48 -0.09 11.15 -8.31
N LEU A 49 -0.48 10.21 -9.16
CA LEU A 49 -1.88 10.09 -9.57
C LEU A 49 -2.65 9.31 -8.50
N LYS A 50 -3.82 9.82 -8.09
CA LYS A 50 -4.81 8.97 -7.42
C LYS A 50 -5.25 7.92 -8.42
N SER A 51 -5.51 6.70 -7.96
CA SER A 51 -5.90 5.54 -8.77
C SER A 51 -7.17 5.78 -9.61
N GLU A 52 -7.01 6.56 -10.66
CA GLU A 52 -7.96 6.79 -11.73
C GLU A 52 -7.19 6.45 -13.00
N TYR A 53 -7.46 5.23 -13.47
CA TYR A 53 -7.10 4.66 -14.76
C TYR A 53 -6.46 5.64 -15.77
N ASN A 54 -5.16 5.48 -16.01
CA ASN A 54 -4.47 5.37 -17.31
C ASN A 54 -2.92 5.29 -17.09
N GLU A 55 -2.30 4.19 -17.55
CA GLU A 55 -0.86 3.84 -17.85
C GLU A 55 0.33 4.77 -17.43
N PRO A 56 1.58 4.27 -17.21
CA PRO A 56 2.05 3.23 -16.29
C PRO A 56 3.29 3.64 -15.44
N CYS A 57 3.36 3.12 -14.22
CA CYS A 57 4.54 2.90 -13.35
C CYS A 57 3.93 2.36 -12.07
N ASN A 58 3.94 1.04 -11.87
CA ASN A 58 3.38 0.43 -10.67
C ASN A 58 4.54 0.11 -9.73
N PHE A 59 4.52 0.70 -8.55
CA PHE A 59 5.43 0.40 -7.45
C PHE A 59 4.68 -0.38 -6.38
N VAL A 60 5.16 -1.55 -5.98
CA VAL A 60 4.59 -2.31 -4.86
C VAL A 60 5.51 -2.21 -3.63
N PRO A 61 5.31 -1.26 -2.72
CA PRO A 61 5.95 -1.27 -1.41
C PRO A 61 5.29 -2.29 -0.48
N ARG A 62 6.12 -2.93 0.36
CA ARG A 62 5.65 -3.75 1.47
C ARG A 62 6.24 -3.30 2.78
N VAL A 63 5.38 -3.16 3.78
CA VAL A 63 5.76 -2.83 5.16
C VAL A 63 5.12 -3.85 6.10
N GLN A 64 5.91 -4.38 7.04
CA GLN A 64 5.43 -5.06 8.24
C GLN A 64 6.08 -4.41 9.46
N GLY A 65 5.46 -4.57 10.64
CA GLY A 65 6.03 -4.20 11.93
C GLY A 65 7.49 -4.65 12.07
N GLY A 66 8.41 -3.70 11.92
CA GLY A 66 9.85 -3.88 12.08
C GLY A 66 10.63 -4.20 10.80
N GLY A 67 10.05 -4.20 9.60
CA GLY A 67 10.75 -4.60 8.36
C GLY A 67 10.27 -3.93 7.06
N ARG A 68 11.14 -3.90 6.05
CA ARG A 68 10.89 -3.40 4.68
C ARG A 68 10.91 -4.58 3.71
N GLY A 69 9.87 -4.71 2.88
CA GLY A 69 9.85 -5.73 1.82
C GLY A 69 10.39 -5.23 0.48
N SER A 70 10.40 -6.12 -0.51
CA SER A 70 10.85 -5.80 -1.88
C SER A 70 9.97 -4.73 -2.53
N LEU A 71 10.61 -3.76 -3.18
CA LEU A 71 9.97 -2.84 -4.11
C LEU A 71 9.98 -3.47 -5.49
N VAL A 72 8.82 -3.67 -6.10
CA VAL A 72 8.72 -4.14 -7.48
C VAL A 72 8.33 -2.98 -8.38
N VAL A 73 9.17 -2.69 -9.39
CA VAL A 73 8.90 -1.70 -10.43
C VAL A 73 8.38 -2.45 -11.65
N TYR A 74 7.15 -2.13 -12.08
CA TYR A 74 6.55 -2.73 -13.25
C TYR A 74 6.12 -1.67 -14.27
N THR A 75 6.42 -1.92 -15.54
CA THR A 75 6.00 -1.11 -16.69
C THR A 75 4.88 -1.82 -17.45
N GLY A 76 3.80 -1.09 -17.74
CA GLY A 76 2.60 -1.60 -18.42
C GLY A 76 1.35 -1.64 -17.54
N ARG A 77 0.24 -2.12 -18.11
CA ARG A 77 -1.07 -2.16 -17.45
C ARG A 77 -1.15 -3.22 -16.37
N ALA A 78 -1.47 -2.81 -15.14
CA ALA A 78 -1.82 -3.75 -14.09
C ALA A 78 -3.12 -4.49 -14.44
N ASN A 79 -3.01 -5.79 -14.64
CA ASN A 79 -4.11 -6.74 -14.77
C ASN A 79 -3.93 -7.90 -13.78
N GLY A 80 -4.95 -8.76 -13.63
CA GLY A 80 -4.90 -9.89 -12.68
C GLY A 80 -3.65 -10.77 -12.80
N PRO A 81 -3.25 -11.21 -14.01
CA PRO A 81 -2.00 -11.96 -14.20
C PRO A 81 -0.73 -11.22 -13.78
N SER A 82 -0.56 -9.96 -14.18
CA SER A 82 0.62 -9.16 -13.79
C SER A 82 0.68 -8.94 -12.27
N TYR A 83 -0.47 -8.78 -11.62
CA TYR A 83 -0.57 -8.65 -10.17
C TYR A 83 -0.13 -9.94 -9.46
N ILE A 84 -0.61 -11.09 -9.91
CA ILE A 84 -0.19 -12.39 -9.36
C ILE A 84 1.31 -12.59 -9.52
N LYS A 85 1.87 -12.27 -10.69
CA LYS A 85 3.31 -12.40 -10.92
C LYS A 85 4.11 -11.56 -9.92
N ILE A 86 3.70 -10.31 -9.68
CA ILE A 86 4.35 -9.44 -8.69
C ILE A 86 4.28 -10.04 -7.28
N ILE A 87 3.13 -10.61 -6.89
CA ILE A 87 3.02 -11.28 -5.59
C ILE A 87 3.92 -12.52 -5.53
N GLN A 88 3.89 -13.37 -6.57
CA GLN A 88 4.68 -14.61 -6.64
C GLN A 88 6.18 -14.35 -6.55
N ASP A 89 6.67 -13.39 -7.31
CA ASP A 89 8.10 -13.13 -7.43
C ASP A 89 8.65 -12.49 -6.14
N ALA A 90 7.82 -11.74 -5.43
CA ALA A 90 8.32 -10.88 -4.37
C ALA A 90 7.95 -11.40 -2.97
N LEU A 91 6.75 -11.95 -2.77
CA LEU A 91 6.20 -12.18 -1.43
C LEU A 91 6.81 -13.36 -0.65
N PRO A 92 7.22 -14.48 -1.28
CA PRO A 92 7.78 -15.63 -0.56
C PRO A 92 8.98 -15.27 0.33
N ASP A 93 10.02 -14.66 -0.24
CA ASP A 93 11.23 -14.24 0.49
C ASP A 93 10.90 -13.28 1.64
N PHE A 94 9.91 -12.41 1.42
CA PHE A 94 9.45 -11.47 2.45
C PHE A 94 8.74 -12.18 3.60
N ILE A 95 7.82 -13.10 3.29
CA ILE A 95 7.08 -13.86 4.31
C ILE A 95 8.07 -14.68 5.14
N GLU A 96 8.99 -15.40 4.48
CA GLU A 96 9.99 -16.20 5.16
C GLU A 96 10.91 -15.33 6.04
N GLY A 97 11.40 -14.21 5.51
CA GLY A 97 12.28 -13.31 6.27
C GLY A 97 11.59 -12.65 7.47
N ALA A 98 10.30 -12.36 7.38
CA ALA A 98 9.58 -11.57 8.39
C ALA A 98 8.77 -12.41 9.39
N PHE A 99 8.32 -13.60 8.99
CA PHE A 99 7.53 -14.51 9.83
C PHE A 99 8.25 -15.84 10.11
N GLY A 100 9.31 -16.15 9.38
CA GLY A 100 9.90 -17.49 9.39
C GLY A 100 9.01 -18.51 8.68
N GLN A 101 9.46 -19.76 8.65
CA GLN A 101 8.76 -20.84 7.93
C GLN A 101 7.54 -21.38 8.70
N THR A 102 7.45 -21.13 10.01
CA THR A 102 6.44 -21.76 10.89
C THR A 102 5.28 -20.84 11.25
N ASN A 103 5.45 -19.51 11.20
CA ASN A 103 4.38 -18.59 11.54
C ASN A 103 3.46 -18.34 10.33
N THR A 104 2.25 -18.89 10.42
CA THR A 104 1.21 -18.74 9.40
C THR A 104 0.11 -17.75 9.80
N ASN A 105 0.31 -17.00 10.89
CA ASN A 105 -0.69 -16.06 11.42
C ASN A 105 -0.67 -14.68 10.77
N TRP A 106 0.05 -14.53 9.66
CA TRP A 106 0.04 -13.32 8.87
C TRP A 106 -1.26 -13.16 8.08
N VAL A 107 -1.61 -11.90 7.81
CA VAL A 107 -2.78 -11.52 7.01
C VAL A 107 -2.33 -10.54 5.94
N PHE A 108 -2.69 -10.81 4.69
CA PHE A 108 -2.35 -9.96 3.55
C PHE A 108 -3.41 -8.86 3.34
N MET A 109 -2.98 -7.61 3.37
CA MET A 109 -3.80 -6.46 3.00
C MET A 109 -3.58 -6.16 1.51
N GLN A 110 -4.66 -6.17 0.75
CA GLN A 110 -4.74 -5.62 -0.60
C GLN A 110 -5.95 -4.69 -0.69
N ASP A 111 -5.88 -3.68 -1.54
CA ASP A 111 -7.01 -2.79 -1.76
C ASP A 111 -8.09 -3.43 -2.67
N ASN A 112 -9.16 -2.68 -2.94
CA ASN A 112 -10.26 -3.14 -3.79
C ASN A 112 -10.12 -2.70 -5.27
N ALA A 113 -8.90 -2.49 -5.76
CA ALA A 113 -8.63 -2.21 -7.15
C ALA A 113 -9.12 -3.35 -8.06
N PRO A 114 -9.54 -3.08 -9.30
CA PRO A 114 -10.10 -4.11 -10.17
C PRO A 114 -9.19 -5.32 -10.46
N PRO A 115 -7.85 -5.18 -10.60
CA PRO A 115 -6.95 -6.33 -10.73
C PRO A 115 -7.07 -7.31 -9.53
N HIS A 116 -7.17 -6.79 -8.31
CA HIS A 116 -7.23 -7.56 -7.06
C HIS A 116 -8.55 -8.31 -6.90
N LYS A 117 -9.62 -7.75 -7.48
CA LYS A 117 -10.97 -8.35 -7.46
C LYS A 117 -11.24 -9.33 -8.61
N SER A 118 -10.30 -9.45 -9.55
CA SER A 118 -10.45 -10.40 -10.66
C SER A 118 -10.68 -11.81 -10.14
N LYS A 119 -11.49 -12.61 -10.86
CA LYS A 119 -11.75 -14.01 -10.49
C LYS A 119 -10.43 -14.80 -10.39
N PHE A 120 -9.50 -14.49 -11.29
CA PHE A 120 -8.18 -15.10 -11.38
C PHE A 120 -7.33 -14.79 -10.13
N ALA A 121 -7.17 -13.51 -9.74
CA ALA A 121 -6.43 -13.13 -8.53
C ALA A 121 -7.01 -13.75 -7.27
N ARG A 122 -8.34 -13.67 -7.09
CA ARG A 122 -9.01 -14.27 -5.92
C ARG A 122 -8.84 -15.78 -5.84
N ARG A 123 -8.90 -16.48 -6.98
CA ARG A 123 -8.71 -17.93 -7.03
C ARG A 123 -7.27 -18.29 -6.67
N TRP A 124 -6.30 -17.60 -7.26
CA TRP A 124 -4.89 -17.84 -6.98
C TRP A 124 -4.53 -17.61 -5.51
N LEU A 125 -4.97 -16.50 -4.91
CA LEU A 125 -4.76 -16.22 -3.48
C LEU A 125 -5.35 -17.31 -2.59
N LYS A 126 -6.55 -17.78 -2.91
CA LYS A 126 -7.21 -18.89 -2.19
C LYS A 126 -6.43 -20.20 -2.32
N ASP A 127 -6.01 -20.56 -3.53
CA ASP A 127 -5.29 -21.80 -3.81
C ASP A 127 -3.88 -21.82 -3.17
N ASN A 128 -3.31 -20.63 -2.89
CA ASN A 128 -2.05 -20.46 -2.19
C ASN A 128 -2.20 -20.13 -0.69
N ASN A 129 -3.39 -20.38 -0.11
CA ASN A 129 -3.68 -20.23 1.32
C ASN A 129 -3.46 -18.82 1.91
N PHE A 130 -3.62 -17.77 1.10
CA PHE A 130 -3.54 -16.39 1.59
C PHE A 130 -4.75 -16.05 2.46
N ARG A 131 -4.48 -15.54 3.67
CA ARG A 131 -5.50 -14.94 4.53
C ARG A 131 -5.60 -13.45 4.18
N LEU A 132 -6.75 -13.01 3.66
CA LEU A 132 -6.94 -11.61 3.27
C LEU A 132 -7.56 -10.80 4.41
N LEU A 133 -7.05 -9.59 4.62
CA LEU A 133 -7.68 -8.61 5.51
C LEU A 133 -8.94 -8.08 4.83
N ASN A 134 -10.06 -8.02 5.56
CA ASN A 134 -11.33 -7.52 5.02
C ASN A 134 -11.31 -6.00 4.83
N TRP A 135 -10.60 -5.54 3.80
CA TRP A 135 -10.27 -4.13 3.60
C TRP A 135 -11.44 -3.31 3.06
N PRO A 136 -11.80 -2.17 3.69
CA PRO A 136 -12.86 -1.31 3.19
C PRO A 136 -12.42 -0.50 1.97
N ALA A 137 -13.19 -0.55 0.88
CA ALA A 137 -12.91 0.22 -0.34
C ALA A 137 -12.78 1.74 -0.09
N SER A 138 -11.92 2.41 -0.88
CA SER A 138 -11.69 3.86 -0.83
C SER A 138 -11.25 4.36 0.56
N SER A 139 -10.29 3.67 1.17
CA SER A 139 -9.80 3.94 2.53
C SER A 139 -8.30 4.25 2.63
N PRO A 140 -7.78 5.24 1.88
CA PRO A 140 -6.36 5.60 1.95
C PRO A 140 -5.97 6.24 3.31
N ASP A 141 -6.94 6.73 4.09
CA ASP A 141 -6.69 7.21 5.45
C ASP A 141 -6.41 6.08 6.45
N LEU A 142 -6.91 4.88 6.16
CA LEU A 142 -6.63 3.67 6.95
C LEU A 142 -5.35 2.96 6.52
N ASN A 143 -4.84 3.17 5.29
CA ASN A 143 -3.62 2.52 4.81
C ASN A 143 -2.37 3.25 5.35
N PRO A 144 -1.53 2.63 6.20
CA PRO A 144 -0.35 3.28 6.75
C PRO A 144 0.75 3.56 5.70
N ILE A 145 0.78 2.83 4.57
CA ILE A 145 1.73 3.05 3.46
C ILE A 145 1.56 4.43 2.83
N GLU A 146 0.36 5.00 2.90
CA GLU A 146 0.07 6.32 2.35
C GLU A 146 0.95 7.44 2.92
N ASN A 147 1.40 7.31 4.17
CA ASN A 147 2.34 8.26 4.76
C ASN A 147 3.75 8.15 4.18
N LEU A 148 4.14 6.95 3.73
CA LEU A 148 5.41 6.75 3.05
C LEU A 148 5.38 7.36 1.64
N TRP A 149 4.25 7.24 0.95
CA TRP A 149 4.04 7.94 -0.31
C TRP A 149 4.04 9.46 -0.17
N ASP A 150 3.41 9.99 0.88
CA ASP A 150 3.48 11.42 1.18
C ASP A 150 4.93 11.89 1.45
N TYR A 151 5.78 11.04 2.05
CA TYR A 151 7.21 11.32 2.23
C TYR A 151 7.94 11.35 0.88
N PHE A 152 7.70 10.36 0.02
CA PHE A 152 8.32 10.31 -1.31
C PHE A 152 7.91 11.50 -2.18
N ASP A 153 6.64 11.88 -2.16
CA ASP A 153 6.12 13.06 -2.87
C ASP A 153 6.83 14.36 -2.44
N LYS A 154 7.15 14.50 -1.15
CA LYS A 154 7.91 15.66 -0.66
C LYS A 154 9.34 15.67 -1.19
N GLU A 155 9.99 14.51 -1.21
CA GLU A 155 11.34 14.37 -1.75
C GLU A 155 11.39 14.64 -3.25
N PHE A 156 10.42 14.17 -4.03
CA PHE A 156 10.34 14.47 -5.47
C PHE A 156 10.15 15.97 -5.74
N ARG A 157 9.36 16.68 -4.93
CA ARG A 157 9.21 18.14 -5.04
C ARG A 157 10.51 18.88 -4.71
N ARG A 158 11.31 18.34 -3.78
CA ARG A 158 12.59 18.90 -3.36
C ARG A 158 13.68 18.71 -4.42
N LEU A 159 13.85 17.48 -4.93
CA LEU A 159 14.93 17.12 -5.85
C LEU A 159 14.58 17.25 -7.33
N LYS A 160 13.28 17.32 -7.67
CA LYS A 160 12.75 17.63 -9.02
C LYS A 160 13.38 16.74 -10.12
N PRO A 161 13.20 15.41 -10.08
CA PRO A 161 13.71 14.56 -11.14
C PRO A 161 13.11 14.96 -12.49
N THR A 162 13.95 14.97 -13.52
CA THR A 162 13.64 15.55 -14.84
C THR A 162 13.21 14.52 -15.89
N ASN A 163 13.39 13.24 -15.59
CA ASN A 163 13.03 12.14 -16.46
C ASN A 163 12.71 10.89 -15.64
N VAL A 164 12.08 9.91 -16.31
CA VAL A 164 11.61 8.66 -15.69
C VAL A 164 12.76 7.89 -15.04
N ARG A 165 13.95 7.85 -15.67
CA ARG A 165 15.11 7.14 -15.13
C ARG A 165 15.59 7.73 -13.80
N GLN A 166 15.70 9.06 -13.72
CA GLN A 166 16.03 9.75 -12.47
C GLN A 166 14.99 9.49 -11.39
N LEU A 167 13.69 9.52 -11.75
CA LEU A 167 12.62 9.23 -10.82
C LEU A 167 12.69 7.78 -10.30
N GLN A 168 12.95 6.81 -11.17
CA GLN A 168 13.12 5.40 -10.79
C GLN A 168 14.27 5.20 -9.81
N THR A 169 15.47 5.70 -10.13
CA THR A 169 16.63 5.64 -9.23
C THR A 169 16.32 6.31 -7.89
N MET A 170 15.67 7.48 -7.92
CA MET A 170 15.31 8.18 -6.70
C MET A 170 14.31 7.41 -5.84
N ILE A 171 13.32 6.73 -6.45
CA ILE A 171 12.39 5.88 -5.71
C ILE A 171 13.11 4.69 -5.07
N GLU A 172 14.02 4.03 -5.79
CA GLU A 172 14.81 2.93 -5.26
C GLU A 172 15.69 3.37 -4.09
N ASP A 173 16.33 4.54 -4.19
CA ASP A 173 17.20 5.09 -3.14
C ASP A 173 16.40 5.51 -1.92
N LEU A 174 15.27 6.20 -2.12
CA LEU A 174 14.36 6.54 -1.03
C LEU A 174 13.83 5.28 -0.36
N TRP A 175 13.43 4.26 -1.12
CA TRP A 175 13.01 2.98 -0.57
C TRP A 175 14.11 2.32 0.24
N LYS A 176 15.37 2.32 -0.24
CA LYS A 176 16.54 1.83 0.49
C LYS A 176 16.80 2.59 1.79
N SER A 177 16.48 3.87 1.84
CA SER A 177 16.64 4.70 3.03
C SER A 177 15.56 4.47 4.10
N VAL A 178 14.43 3.83 3.76
CA VAL A 178 13.35 3.57 4.73
C VAL A 178 13.82 2.53 5.74
N THR A 179 13.86 2.93 7.01
CA THR A 179 14.30 2.06 8.10
C THR A 179 13.16 1.20 8.65
N CYS A 180 13.52 0.07 9.25
CA CYS A 180 12.61 -0.78 10.03
C CYS A 180 11.84 0.01 11.10
N GLN A 181 12.48 0.99 11.73
CA GLN A 181 11.85 1.83 12.74
C GLN A 181 10.78 2.75 12.14
N GLN A 182 11.02 3.30 10.94
CA GLN A 182 10.00 4.08 10.23
C GLN A 182 8.81 3.20 9.85
N CYS A 183 9.07 1.99 9.32
CA CYS A 183 8.06 0.98 9.04
C CYS A 183 7.20 0.66 10.27
N GLN A 184 7.83 0.40 11.42
CA GLN A 184 7.12 0.11 12.67
C GLN A 184 6.23 1.28 13.10
N LYS A 185 6.73 2.52 13.06
CA LYS A 185 5.94 3.72 13.41
C LYS A 185 4.68 3.87 12.54
N LEU A 186 4.74 3.45 11.28
CA LEU A 186 3.57 3.44 10.40
C LEU A 186 2.52 2.44 10.88
N VAL A 187 2.94 1.22 11.25
CA VAL A 187 2.05 0.18 11.79
C VAL A 187 1.49 0.57 13.16
N ASP A 188 2.31 1.13 14.04
CA ASP A 188 1.91 1.60 15.38
C ASP A 188 0.85 2.70 15.33
N SER A 189 0.69 3.36 14.18
CA SER A 189 -0.36 4.37 13.98
C SER A 189 -1.76 3.76 13.76
N MET A 190 -1.86 2.45 13.48
CA MET A 190 -3.11 1.78 13.12
C MET A 190 -4.21 1.85 14.19
N PRO A 191 -3.96 1.58 15.48
CA PRO A 191 -4.99 1.70 16.52
C PRO A 191 -5.61 3.10 16.55
N ARG A 192 -4.79 4.14 16.38
CA ARG A 192 -5.24 5.53 16.31
C ARG A 192 -6.11 5.79 15.08
N ARG A 193 -5.72 5.31 13.89
CA ARG A 193 -6.49 5.47 12.65
C ARG A 193 -7.85 4.78 12.73
N VAL A 194 -7.88 3.57 13.28
CA VAL A 194 -9.12 2.82 13.48
C VAL A 194 -10.05 3.56 14.44
N LYS A 195 -9.52 4.06 15.57
CA LYS A 195 -10.28 4.91 16.49
C LYS A 195 -10.85 6.16 15.80
N GLN A 196 -10.04 6.86 15.00
CA GLN A 196 -10.51 8.03 14.23
C GLN A 196 -11.61 7.65 13.23
N CYS A 197 -11.51 6.49 12.58
CA CYS A 197 -12.55 5.99 11.67
C CYS A 197 -13.88 5.73 12.39
N VAL A 198 -13.84 5.18 13.61
CA VAL A 198 -15.02 5.01 14.46
C VAL A 198 -15.63 6.36 14.84
N LEU A 199 -14.81 7.30 15.31
CA LEU A 199 -15.25 8.65 15.70
C LEU A 199 -15.86 9.43 14.52
N ALA A 200 -15.26 9.30 13.34
CA ALA A 200 -15.77 9.89 12.10
C ALA A 200 -16.98 9.14 11.51
N ARG A 201 -17.46 8.08 12.17
CA ARG A 201 -18.56 7.22 11.70
C ARG A 201 -18.34 6.71 10.27
N GLY A 202 -17.11 6.31 9.95
CA GLY A 202 -16.71 5.86 8.61
C GLY A 202 -16.46 7.00 7.61
N GLY A 203 -16.54 8.25 8.04
CA GLY A 203 -16.15 9.44 7.29
C GLY A 203 -14.64 9.54 7.06
N THR A 204 -14.20 10.60 6.38
CA THR A 204 -12.77 10.89 6.20
C THR A 204 -12.21 11.49 7.48
N PHE A 205 -10.99 11.12 7.83
CA PHE A 205 -10.24 11.74 8.91
C PHE A 205 -8.82 12.07 8.44
N SER A 206 -8.13 12.92 9.19
CA SER A 206 -6.73 13.29 8.91
C SER A 206 -5.83 12.07 9.00
N LYS A 207 -4.92 11.91 8.04
CA LYS A 207 -3.84 10.91 8.08
C LYS A 207 -2.76 11.25 9.11
N TYR A 208 -2.78 12.48 9.64
CA TYR A 208 -1.84 13.07 10.61
C TYR A 208 -2.44 13.07 12.00
#